data_AF-A0A3E2TQR3-F1
#
_entry.id   AF-A0A3E2TQR3-F1
#
_cell.length_a   1.000
_cell.length_b   1.000
_cell.length_c   1.000
_cell.angle_alpha   90.00
_cell.angle_beta   90.00
_cell.angle_gamma   90.00
#
_symmetry.space_group_name_H-M   'P 1'
#
loop_
_entity.id
_entity.type
_entity.pdbx_description
1 polymer ?
#
loop_
_entity_poly.entity_id
_entity_poly.type
_entity_poly.pdbx_seq_one_letter_code
_entity_poly.pdbx_strand_id
1 'polypeptide(L)'
;MTPKQQYYKNIADTMISNLKKRGFEADYVPGKQAALRAITPYLTKGNTVSCGGSITLAEIGFNTAVKEADCIFLDRTIAKTQEEKDAVYSKVAVCDYYFMSTNAITTDGLLVNIDGTGNRVASLIHGPKNVIIIAGMNKVCPDLDSAYKRVKLSAAPPNTVRLNRKTPCAVTGQCADCLSPDCICTHTVITRRSNIPGRIKILLVGEELGY
;
A
#
# COMPACT_ATOMS: atom_id res chain seq x y z
N MET A 1 -11.53 -12.07 -21.10
CA MET A 1 -11.76 -11.37 -19.82
C MET A 1 -13.12 -11.79 -19.30
N THR A 2 -13.25 -12.05 -17.99
CA THR A 2 -14.54 -12.26 -17.35
C THR A 2 -15.32 -10.94 -17.21
N PRO A 3 -16.65 -10.94 -17.01
CA PRO A 3 -17.41 -9.71 -16.76
C PRO A 3 -16.85 -8.87 -15.61
N LYS A 4 -16.40 -9.52 -14.52
CA LYS A 4 -15.77 -8.86 -13.37
C LYS A 4 -14.43 -8.19 -13.74
N GLN A 5 -13.60 -8.86 -14.55
CA GLN A 5 -12.35 -8.28 -15.04
C GLN A 5 -12.59 -7.08 -15.97
N GLN A 6 -13.62 -7.15 -16.82
CA GLN A 6 -13.99 -6.02 -17.67
C GLN A 6 -14.48 -4.82 -16.84
N TYR A 7 -15.33 -5.07 -15.83
CA TYR A 7 -15.77 -4.05 -14.89
C TYR A 7 -14.60 -3.36 -14.18
N TYR A 8 -13.65 -4.14 -13.67
CA TYR A 8 -12.43 -3.63 -13.06
C TYR A 8 -11.61 -2.76 -14.01
N LYS A 9 -11.44 -3.18 -15.26
CA LYS A 9 -10.76 -2.36 -16.26
C LYS A 9 -11.48 -1.04 -16.50
N ASN A 10 -12.80 -1.06 -16.69
CA ASN A 10 -13.60 0.15 -16.96
C ASN A 10 -13.49 1.19 -15.83
N ILE A 11 -13.54 0.73 -14.56
CA ILE A 11 -13.35 1.61 -13.41
C ILE A 11 -11.93 2.16 -13.38
N ALA A 12 -10.92 1.31 -13.57
CA ALA A 12 -9.53 1.74 -13.56
C ALA A 12 -9.25 2.81 -14.64
N ASP A 13 -9.76 2.60 -15.87
CA ASP A 13 -9.64 3.56 -16.98
C ASP A 13 -10.20 4.94 -16.58
N THR A 14 -11.36 4.97 -15.92
CA THR A 14 -11.97 6.21 -15.40
C THR A 14 -11.10 6.85 -14.31
N MET A 15 -10.66 6.05 -13.34
CA MET A 15 -9.87 6.50 -12.19
C MET A 15 -8.52 7.08 -12.60
N ILE A 16 -7.85 6.52 -13.61
CA ILE A 16 -6.53 6.99 -14.06
C ILE A 16 -6.56 8.49 -14.36
N SER A 17 -7.62 8.99 -15.00
CA SER A 17 -7.77 10.41 -15.28
C SER A 17 -7.93 11.26 -14.00
N ASN A 18 -8.68 10.77 -13.02
CA ASN A 18 -8.90 11.44 -11.74
C ASN A 18 -7.62 11.45 -10.88
N LEU A 19 -6.87 10.35 -10.89
CA LEU A 19 -5.58 10.24 -10.19
C LEU A 19 -4.55 11.21 -10.79
N LYS A 20 -4.50 11.33 -12.13
CA LYS A 20 -3.64 12.30 -12.81
C LYS A 20 -3.96 13.75 -12.43
N LYS A 21 -5.25 14.13 -12.31
CA LYS A 21 -5.66 15.46 -11.81
C LYS A 21 -5.15 15.76 -10.39
N ARG A 22 -4.89 14.71 -9.60
CA ARG A 22 -4.33 14.80 -8.24
C ARG A 22 -2.80 14.79 -8.21
N GLY A 23 -2.14 14.81 -9.36
CA GLY A 23 -0.67 14.78 -9.45
C GLY A 23 -0.06 13.39 -9.21
N PHE A 24 -0.89 12.34 -9.23
CA PHE A 24 -0.41 10.96 -9.21
C PHE A 24 -0.15 10.47 -10.64
N GLU A 25 0.86 9.62 -10.80
CA GLU A 25 0.92 8.74 -11.96
C GLU A 25 0.07 7.50 -11.67
N ALA A 26 -0.64 7.00 -12.69
CA ALA A 26 -1.53 5.86 -12.51
C ALA A 26 -1.60 5.01 -13.78
N ASP A 27 -1.49 3.70 -13.60
CA ASP A 27 -1.61 2.69 -14.64
C ASP A 27 -2.44 1.48 -14.15
N TYR A 28 -2.89 0.67 -15.10
CA TYR A 28 -3.65 -0.55 -14.84
C TYR A 28 -2.96 -1.76 -15.46
N VAL A 29 -2.96 -2.87 -14.72
CA VAL A 29 -2.50 -4.19 -15.20
C VAL A 29 -3.54 -5.27 -14.87
N PRO A 30 -3.68 -6.30 -15.71
CA PRO A 30 -4.77 -7.27 -15.59
C PRO A 30 -4.64 -8.23 -14.39
N GLY A 31 -3.46 -8.36 -13.78
CA GLY A 31 -3.26 -9.30 -12.67
C GLY A 31 -1.86 -9.27 -12.06
N LYS A 32 -1.65 -10.07 -11.00
CA LYS A 32 -0.45 -10.03 -10.14
C LYS A 32 0.88 -10.23 -10.86
N GLN A 33 0.95 -11.13 -11.85
CA GLN A 33 2.19 -11.35 -12.60
C GLN A 33 2.54 -10.14 -13.49
N ALA A 34 1.53 -9.50 -14.08
CA ALA A 34 1.73 -8.26 -14.83
C ALA A 34 2.13 -7.11 -13.89
N ALA A 35 1.59 -7.09 -12.67
CA ALA A 35 2.00 -6.13 -11.65
C ALA A 35 3.47 -6.29 -11.25
N LEU A 36 3.93 -7.53 -11.03
CA LEU A 36 5.34 -7.79 -10.73
C LEU A 36 6.26 -7.31 -11.86
N ARG A 37 5.94 -7.67 -13.11
CA ARG A 37 6.73 -7.22 -14.29
C ARG A 37 6.77 -5.71 -14.42
N ALA A 38 5.66 -5.02 -14.11
CA ALA A 38 5.58 -3.56 -14.20
C ALA A 38 6.47 -2.84 -13.18
N ILE A 39 6.79 -3.49 -12.04
CA ILE A 39 7.63 -2.89 -10.99
C ILE A 39 9.10 -3.32 -11.05
N THR A 40 9.43 -4.40 -11.77
CA THR A 40 10.82 -4.86 -11.95
C THR A 40 11.78 -3.77 -12.45
N PRO A 41 11.40 -2.84 -13.35
CA PRO A 41 12.30 -1.78 -13.82
C PRO A 41 12.80 -0.83 -12.71
N TYR A 42 12.16 -0.82 -11.54
CA TYR A 42 12.62 -0.03 -10.39
C TYR A 42 13.66 -0.79 -9.53
N LEU A 43 13.78 -2.10 -9.72
CA LEU A 43 14.64 -3.01 -8.95
C LEU A 43 15.98 -3.23 -9.68
N THR A 44 16.71 -2.15 -9.94
CA THR A 44 17.93 -2.16 -10.76
C THR A 44 19.14 -1.64 -10.00
N LYS A 45 20.33 -1.88 -10.58
CA LYS A 45 21.63 -1.49 -10.01
C LYS A 45 21.66 -0.04 -9.58
N GLY A 46 22.13 0.17 -8.35
CA GLY A 46 22.30 1.49 -7.75
C GLY A 46 21.05 2.07 -7.08
N ASN A 47 19.84 1.56 -7.38
CA ASN A 47 18.63 2.04 -6.71
C ASN A 47 18.57 1.53 -5.28
N THR A 48 18.29 2.44 -4.34
CA THR A 48 17.91 2.06 -2.97
C THR A 48 16.41 1.84 -2.88
N VAL A 49 16.02 0.64 -2.42
CA VAL A 49 14.63 0.19 -2.42
C VAL A 49 14.22 -0.23 -1.01
N SER A 50 13.02 0.12 -0.58
CA SER A 50 12.41 -0.46 0.62
C SER A 50 10.91 -0.65 0.45
N CYS A 51 10.26 -1.28 1.42
CA CYS A 51 8.83 -1.50 1.38
C CYS A 51 8.15 -1.49 2.75
N GLY A 52 6.88 -1.10 2.75
CA GLY A 52 5.98 -1.28 3.89
C GLY A 52 5.60 -2.74 4.11
N GLY A 53 4.98 -3.04 5.25
CA GLY A 53 4.31 -4.34 5.44
C GLY A 53 3.07 -4.42 4.56
N SER A 54 3.05 -5.35 3.61
CA SER A 54 1.94 -5.48 2.66
C SER A 54 1.75 -6.91 2.18
N ILE A 55 0.53 -7.41 2.33
CA ILE A 55 0.14 -8.72 1.79
C ILE A 55 -0.01 -8.66 0.27
N THR A 56 -0.50 -7.54 -0.27
CA THR A 56 -0.52 -7.31 -1.72
C THR A 56 0.86 -7.40 -2.36
N LEU A 57 1.90 -6.84 -1.74
CA LEU A 57 3.28 -6.99 -2.22
C LEU A 57 3.73 -8.46 -2.16
N ALA A 58 3.40 -9.19 -1.10
CA ALA A 58 3.73 -10.60 -0.98
C ALA A 58 3.04 -11.44 -2.07
N GLU A 59 1.75 -11.21 -2.33
CA GLU A 59 0.94 -11.94 -3.31
C GLU A 59 1.39 -11.73 -4.75
N ILE A 60 1.91 -10.55 -5.09
CA ILE A 60 2.51 -10.32 -6.42
C ILE A 60 3.92 -10.90 -6.54
N GLY A 61 4.53 -11.40 -5.47
CA GLY A 61 5.89 -11.96 -5.48
C GLY A 61 7.01 -10.94 -5.26
N PHE A 62 6.70 -9.73 -4.78
CA PHE A 62 7.69 -8.67 -4.57
C PHE A 62 8.82 -9.09 -3.62
N ASN A 63 8.49 -9.76 -2.51
CA ASN A 63 9.47 -10.11 -1.47
C ASN A 63 10.60 -11.02 -1.97
N THR A 64 10.30 -11.89 -2.94
CA THR A 64 11.30 -12.73 -3.59
C THR A 64 12.07 -11.91 -4.62
N ALA A 65 11.35 -11.24 -5.53
CA ALA A 65 11.95 -10.47 -6.61
C ALA A 65 12.93 -9.39 -6.12
N VAL A 66 12.61 -8.67 -5.04
CA VAL A 66 13.48 -7.60 -4.50
C VAL A 66 14.78 -8.15 -3.90
N LYS A 67 14.78 -9.38 -3.40
CA LYS A 67 15.97 -10.04 -2.83
C LYS A 67 16.88 -10.64 -3.89
N GLU A 68 16.31 -11.03 -5.03
CA GLU A 68 17.04 -11.59 -6.17
C GLU A 68 17.50 -10.51 -7.16
N ALA A 69 16.90 -9.32 -7.09
CA ALA A 69 17.24 -8.20 -7.96
C ALA A 69 18.58 -7.55 -7.60
N ASP A 70 19.21 -6.93 -8.59
CA ASP A 70 20.45 -6.16 -8.45
C ASP A 70 20.17 -4.77 -7.87
N CYS A 71 19.38 -4.64 -6.79
CA CYS A 71 19.12 -3.35 -6.13
C CYS A 71 19.63 -3.36 -4.68
N ILE A 72 19.77 -2.17 -4.08
CA ILE A 72 20.14 -2.05 -2.67
C ILE A 72 18.85 -2.12 -1.84
N PHE A 73 18.47 -3.33 -1.43
CA PHE A 73 17.27 -3.53 -0.62
C PHE A 73 17.51 -3.21 0.86
N LEU A 74 16.84 -2.17 1.35
CA LEU A 74 16.80 -1.80 2.76
C LEU A 74 15.73 -2.64 3.47
N ASP A 75 16.08 -3.89 3.79
CA ASP A 75 15.19 -4.85 4.43
C ASP A 75 14.96 -4.50 5.91
N ARG A 76 13.78 -3.97 6.23
CA ARG A 76 13.37 -3.64 7.61
C ARG A 76 13.16 -4.85 8.52
N THR A 77 13.08 -6.08 7.98
CA THR A 77 12.79 -7.29 8.76
C THR A 77 14.03 -7.85 9.46
N ILE A 78 15.24 -7.42 9.05
CA ILE A 78 16.50 -7.87 9.65
C ILE A 78 16.74 -7.19 11.01
N ALA A 79 16.17 -6.00 11.23
CA ALA A 79 16.34 -5.22 12.44
C ALA A 79 15.55 -5.81 13.62
N LYS A 80 16.27 -6.20 14.68
CA LYS A 80 15.72 -6.85 15.87
C LYS A 80 15.55 -5.86 17.02
N THR A 81 16.53 -4.98 17.22
CA THR A 81 16.50 -3.96 18.29
C THR A 81 15.79 -2.68 17.82
N GLN A 82 15.46 -1.79 18.76
CA GLN A 82 14.88 -0.49 18.40
C GLN A 82 15.90 0.39 17.66
N GLU A 83 17.15 0.41 18.13
CA GLU A 83 18.23 1.16 17.49
C GLU A 83 18.49 0.72 16.04
N GLU A 84 18.50 -0.59 15.78
CA GLU A 84 18.62 -1.13 14.42
C GLU A 84 17.44 -0.71 13.55
N LYS A 85 16.22 -0.71 14.10
CA LYS A 85 15.03 -0.27 13.37
C LYS A 85 15.14 1.20 13.00
N ASP A 86 15.53 2.05 13.94
CA ASP A 86 15.69 3.49 13.71
C ASP A 86 16.79 3.78 12.68
N ALA A 87 17.92 3.05 12.76
CA ALA A 87 18.99 3.12 11.79
C ALA A 87 18.54 2.70 10.37
N VAL A 88 17.70 1.66 10.24
CA VAL A 88 17.12 1.29 8.94
C VAL A 88 16.11 2.35 8.48
N TYR A 89 15.21 2.80 9.35
CA TYR A 89 14.18 3.79 8.98
C TYR A 89 14.76 5.12 8.53
N SER A 90 15.88 5.58 9.12
CA SER A 90 16.57 6.79 8.67
C SER A 90 17.03 6.68 7.21
N LYS A 91 17.50 5.50 6.79
CA LYS A 91 17.86 5.22 5.39
C LYS A 91 16.63 5.07 4.50
N VAL A 92 15.58 4.41 4.99
CA VAL A 92 14.31 4.26 4.26
C VAL A 92 13.69 5.62 3.97
N ALA A 93 13.78 6.59 4.89
CA ALA A 93 13.20 7.92 4.70
C ALA A 93 13.71 8.65 3.45
N VAL A 94 14.89 8.29 2.94
CA VAL A 94 15.54 8.94 1.79
C VAL A 94 15.85 7.97 0.64
N CYS A 95 15.27 6.77 0.66
CA CYS A 95 15.50 5.81 -0.43
C CYS A 95 14.87 6.27 -1.76
N ASP A 96 15.34 5.71 -2.86
CA ASP A 96 14.90 6.11 -4.19
C ASP A 96 13.49 5.63 -4.49
N TYR A 97 13.15 4.40 -4.08
CA TYR A 97 11.84 3.79 -4.29
C TYR A 97 11.30 3.12 -3.04
N TYR A 98 10.04 3.42 -2.72
CA TYR A 98 9.32 2.81 -1.63
C TYR A 98 8.03 2.15 -2.10
N PHE A 99 7.93 0.85 -1.85
CA PHE A 99 6.79 0.05 -2.25
C PHE A 99 5.80 -0.10 -1.11
N MET A 100 4.52 0.13 -1.39
CA MET A 100 3.44 -0.12 -0.46
C MET A 100 2.15 -0.50 -1.19
N SER A 101 1.15 -0.97 -0.44
CA SER A 101 -0.24 -0.92 -0.88
C SER A 101 -0.92 0.27 -0.24
N THR A 102 -2.13 0.61 -0.68
CA THR A 102 -3.07 1.43 0.10
C THR A 102 -4.10 0.54 0.80
N ASN A 103 -4.80 1.05 1.81
CA ASN A 103 -5.91 0.33 2.44
C ASN A 103 -7.23 0.53 1.68
N ALA A 104 -7.45 1.72 1.12
CA ALA A 104 -8.55 1.99 0.22
C ALA A 104 -8.19 3.15 -0.72
N ILE A 105 -8.81 3.17 -1.89
CA ILE A 105 -8.72 4.26 -2.86
C ILE A 105 -10.11 4.59 -3.38
N THR A 106 -10.50 5.86 -3.36
CA THR A 106 -11.82 6.25 -3.86
C THR A 106 -11.82 6.38 -5.38
N THR A 107 -12.99 6.25 -6.03
CA THR A 107 -13.13 6.42 -7.49
C THR A 107 -12.72 7.81 -7.99
N ASP A 108 -12.84 8.84 -7.14
CA ASP A 108 -12.36 10.19 -7.42
C ASP A 108 -10.87 10.37 -7.09
N GLY A 109 -10.20 9.38 -6.48
CA GLY A 109 -8.75 9.29 -6.35
C GLY A 109 -8.13 9.67 -4.99
N LEU A 110 -8.89 9.65 -3.90
CA LEU A 110 -8.36 9.79 -2.54
C LEU A 110 -7.74 8.47 -2.07
N LEU A 111 -6.50 8.51 -1.59
CA LEU A 111 -5.89 7.37 -0.90
C LEU A 111 -6.22 7.46 0.60
N VAL A 112 -6.75 6.38 1.16
CA VAL A 112 -7.06 6.28 2.59
C VAL A 112 -6.20 5.18 3.18
N ASN A 113 -5.33 5.57 4.11
CA ASN A 113 -4.45 4.65 4.81
C ASN A 113 -4.66 4.74 6.31
N ILE A 114 -4.72 3.57 6.94
CA ILE A 114 -4.73 3.44 8.40
C ILE A 114 -3.51 2.61 8.80
N ASP A 115 -2.70 3.14 9.71
CA ASP A 115 -1.50 2.50 10.23
C ASP A 115 -1.43 2.56 11.76
N GLY A 116 -0.81 1.55 12.37
CA GLY A 116 -0.56 1.50 13.81
C GLY A 116 0.68 2.30 14.18
N THR A 117 1.85 1.88 13.68
CA THR A 117 3.15 2.53 13.94
C THR A 117 3.35 3.82 13.14
N GLY A 118 2.58 4.03 12.07
CA GLY A 118 2.69 5.23 11.22
C GLY A 118 3.90 5.26 10.26
N ASN A 119 4.81 4.30 10.33
CA ASN A 119 6.01 4.22 9.49
C ASN A 119 5.73 4.21 7.97
N ARG A 120 4.68 3.51 7.54
CA ARG A 120 4.32 3.40 6.13
C ARG A 120 3.68 4.70 5.60
N VAL A 121 2.73 5.29 6.33
CA VAL A 121 2.21 6.63 6.00
C VAL A 121 3.25 7.74 6.11
N ALA A 122 4.24 7.66 7.01
CA ALA A 122 5.34 8.64 7.03
C ALA A 122 6.13 8.65 5.72
N SER A 123 6.40 7.47 5.16
CA SER A 123 7.05 7.31 3.84
C SER A 123 6.17 7.85 2.70
N LEU A 124 4.85 7.67 2.80
CA LEU A 124 3.89 8.24 1.85
C LEU A 124 3.85 9.78 1.92
N ILE A 125 3.81 10.36 3.13
CA ILE A 125 3.63 11.81 3.35
C ILE A 125 4.87 12.59 2.92
N HIS A 126 6.05 12.22 3.43
CA HIS A 126 7.28 13.01 3.21
C HIS A 126 8.40 12.21 2.57
N GLY A 127 8.67 10.98 3.03
CA GLY A 127 9.97 10.33 2.88
C GLY A 127 10.49 10.10 1.44
N PRO A 128 10.47 8.87 0.91
CA PRO A 128 11.19 8.50 -0.33
C PRO A 128 10.90 9.36 -1.55
N LYS A 129 11.87 9.44 -2.48
CA LYS A 129 11.74 10.21 -3.74
C LYS A 129 10.62 9.69 -4.61
N ASN A 130 10.42 8.38 -4.63
CA ASN A 130 9.32 7.71 -5.33
C ASN A 130 8.57 6.80 -4.37
N VAL A 131 7.23 6.87 -4.40
CA VAL A 131 6.33 5.97 -3.69
C VAL A 131 5.49 5.22 -4.70
N ILE A 132 5.67 3.90 -4.77
CA ILE A 132 4.96 3.01 -5.69
C ILE A 132 3.88 2.28 -4.91
N ILE A 133 2.62 2.56 -5.24
CA ILE A 133 1.44 1.98 -4.61
C ILE A 133 0.88 0.89 -5.51
N ILE A 134 0.80 -0.35 -5.03
CA ILE A 134 0.14 -1.44 -5.74
C ILE A 134 -1.20 -1.71 -5.05
N ALA A 135 -2.30 -1.64 -5.79
CA ALA A 135 -3.64 -1.83 -5.24
C ALA A 135 -4.48 -2.75 -6.13
N GLY A 136 -4.96 -3.85 -5.56
CA GLY A 136 -6.01 -4.66 -6.18
C GLY A 136 -7.32 -3.89 -6.27
N MET A 137 -8.16 -4.21 -7.25
CA MET A 137 -9.44 -3.52 -7.47
C MET A 137 -10.45 -3.73 -6.34
N ASN A 138 -10.26 -4.74 -5.49
CA ASN A 138 -10.99 -4.89 -4.22
C ASN A 138 -10.79 -3.72 -3.24
N LYS A 139 -9.81 -2.83 -3.50
CA LYS A 139 -9.53 -1.65 -2.68
C LYS A 139 -10.25 -0.38 -3.14
N VAL A 140 -10.94 -0.43 -4.27
CA VAL A 140 -11.66 0.73 -4.81
C VAL A 140 -12.99 0.93 -4.11
N CYS A 141 -13.26 2.16 -3.67
CA CYS A 141 -14.49 2.56 -3.00
C CYS A 141 -15.15 3.73 -3.74
N PRO A 142 -16.48 3.86 -3.71
CA PRO A 142 -17.15 4.99 -4.36
C PRO A 142 -16.74 6.34 -3.76
N ASP A 143 -16.58 6.42 -2.44
CA ASP A 143 -16.39 7.68 -1.71
C ASP A 143 -15.54 7.51 -0.43
N LEU A 144 -15.30 8.61 0.30
CA LEU A 144 -14.46 8.61 1.49
C LEU A 144 -15.06 7.82 2.67
N ASP A 145 -16.38 7.87 2.86
CA ASP A 145 -17.06 7.16 3.96
C ASP A 145 -16.98 5.64 3.76
N SER A 146 -17.29 5.17 2.55
CA SER A 146 -17.14 3.78 2.15
C SER A 146 -15.68 3.31 2.21
N ALA A 147 -14.72 4.16 1.84
CA ALA A 147 -13.29 3.87 2.00
C ALA A 147 -12.92 3.69 3.47
N TYR A 148 -13.33 4.61 4.36
CA TYR A 148 -13.07 4.51 5.79
C TYR A 148 -13.68 3.24 6.40
N LYS A 149 -14.95 2.95 6.07
CA LYS A 149 -15.65 1.73 6.47
C LYS A 149 -14.92 0.48 5.99
N ARG A 150 -14.49 0.43 4.72
CA ARG A 150 -13.70 -0.68 4.18
C ARG A 150 -12.44 -0.90 4.99
N VAL A 151 -11.69 0.16 5.33
CA VAL A 151 -10.46 -0.01 6.11
C VAL A 151 -10.75 -0.58 7.51
N LYS A 152 -11.78 -0.07 8.21
CA LYS A 152 -12.14 -0.52 9.56
C LYS A 152 -12.80 -1.91 9.60
N LEU A 153 -13.56 -2.28 8.58
CA LEU A 153 -14.43 -3.47 8.57
C LEU A 153 -13.92 -4.61 7.70
N SER A 154 -13.07 -4.33 6.70
CA SER A 154 -12.59 -5.33 5.75
C SER A 154 -11.07 -5.47 5.78
N ALA A 155 -10.31 -4.37 5.93
CA ALA A 155 -8.85 -4.42 5.90
C ALA A 155 -8.23 -4.69 7.28
N ALA A 156 -8.63 -3.94 8.31
CA ALA A 156 -8.04 -4.03 9.63
C ALA A 156 -8.31 -5.37 10.35
N PRO A 157 -9.52 -5.96 10.31
CA PRO A 157 -9.79 -7.21 11.03
C PRO A 157 -8.93 -8.42 10.61
N PRO A 158 -8.78 -8.78 9.31
CA PRO A 158 -7.87 -9.86 8.94
C PRO A 158 -6.39 -9.50 9.23
N ASN A 159 -6.04 -8.21 9.20
CA ASN A 159 -4.70 -7.76 9.55
C ASN A 159 -4.39 -7.94 11.04
N THR A 160 -5.34 -7.68 11.94
CA THR A 160 -5.16 -7.89 13.38
C THR A 160 -5.00 -9.37 13.69
N VAL A 161 -5.74 -10.25 13.02
CA VAL A 161 -5.55 -11.72 13.10
C VAL A 161 -4.15 -12.10 12.61
N ARG A 162 -3.73 -11.65 11.42
CA ARG A 162 -2.40 -11.92 10.87
C ARG A 162 -1.26 -11.45 11.78
N LEU A 163 -1.44 -10.32 12.46
CA LEU A 163 -0.48 -9.74 13.40
C LEU A 163 -0.62 -10.29 14.82
N ASN A 164 -1.47 -11.31 15.04
CA ASN A 164 -1.74 -11.94 16.32
C ASN A 164 -2.10 -10.93 17.44
N ARG A 165 -2.98 -9.97 17.12
CA ARG A 165 -3.44 -8.91 18.04
C ARG A 165 -4.73 -9.32 18.74
N LYS A 166 -4.85 -9.02 20.03
CA LYS A 166 -6.04 -9.29 20.86
C LYS A 166 -7.01 -8.10 20.84
N THR A 167 -7.42 -7.71 19.64
CA THR A 167 -8.40 -6.62 19.43
C THR A 167 -9.82 -7.18 19.30
N PRO A 168 -10.87 -6.41 19.62
CA PRO A 168 -12.25 -6.86 19.41
C PRO A 168 -12.50 -7.36 17.99
N CYS A 169 -12.01 -6.66 16.96
CA CYS A 169 -12.19 -7.09 15.58
C CYS A 169 -11.43 -8.38 15.22
N ALA A 170 -10.37 -8.75 15.95
CA ALA A 170 -9.71 -10.05 15.79
C ALA A 170 -10.48 -11.18 16.49
N VAL A 171 -11.13 -10.88 17.62
CA VAL A 171 -11.77 -11.89 18.49
C VAL A 171 -13.23 -12.13 18.11
N THR A 172 -14.00 -11.07 17.89
CA THR A 172 -15.45 -11.14 17.62
C THR A 172 -15.80 -10.88 16.16
N GLY A 173 -14.82 -10.47 15.34
CA GLY A 173 -15.03 -10.07 13.94
C GLY A 173 -15.66 -8.69 13.78
N GLN A 174 -15.99 -7.99 14.87
CA GLN A 174 -16.63 -6.67 14.83
C GLN A 174 -15.70 -5.57 15.36
N CYS A 175 -15.63 -4.46 14.64
CA CYS A 175 -14.93 -3.28 15.10
C CYS A 175 -15.72 -2.64 16.25
N ALA A 176 -15.09 -2.48 17.41
CA ALA A 176 -15.65 -1.80 18.59
C ALA A 176 -15.00 -0.43 18.83
N ASP A 177 -14.39 0.15 17.79
CA ASP A 177 -13.60 1.39 17.84
C ASP A 177 -12.66 1.48 19.06
N CYS A 178 -11.91 0.39 19.28
CA CYS A 178 -11.19 0.22 20.53
C CYS A 178 -9.93 1.10 20.62
N LEU A 179 -9.59 1.48 21.84
CA LEU A 179 -8.32 2.11 22.22
C LEU A 179 -7.40 1.13 22.98
N SER A 180 -7.54 -0.18 22.70
CA SER A 180 -6.70 -1.21 23.30
C SER A 180 -5.21 -0.96 22.98
N PRO A 181 -4.28 -1.31 23.89
CA PRO A 181 -2.85 -1.32 23.59
C PRO A 181 -2.46 -2.12 22.33
N ASP A 182 -3.29 -3.10 21.93
CA ASP A 182 -3.11 -3.92 20.73
C ASP A 182 -3.72 -3.31 19.45
N CYS A 183 -4.33 -2.13 19.54
CA CYS A 183 -4.96 -1.45 18.42
C CYS A 183 -3.93 -1.11 17.33
N ILE A 184 -4.29 -1.37 16.07
CA ILE A 184 -3.43 -1.09 14.91
C ILE A 184 -3.97 0.04 14.02
N CYS A 185 -5.09 0.65 14.40
CA CYS A 185 -5.78 1.68 13.62
C CYS A 185 -5.62 3.09 14.20
N THR A 186 -4.38 3.45 14.51
CA THR A 186 -4.00 4.68 15.24
C THR A 186 -4.02 5.92 14.35
N HIS A 187 -3.35 5.86 13.19
CA HIS A 187 -3.20 7.00 12.30
C HIS A 187 -4.07 6.81 11.07
N THR A 188 -5.04 7.69 10.88
CA THR A 188 -5.83 7.76 9.64
C THR A 188 -5.32 8.90 8.77
N VAL A 189 -4.79 8.58 7.59
CA VAL A 189 -4.20 9.54 6.66
C VAL A 189 -4.95 9.49 5.35
N ILE A 190 -5.44 10.66 4.93
CA ILE A 190 -6.06 10.89 3.62
C ILE A 190 -5.08 11.65 2.75
N THR A 191 -4.59 11.01 1.68
CA THR A 191 -3.73 11.68 0.69
C THR A 191 -4.58 12.15 -0.48
N ARG A 192 -4.86 13.46 -0.51
CA ARG A 192 -5.77 14.06 -1.50
C ARG A 192 -5.12 14.43 -2.84
N ARG A 193 -3.81 14.67 -2.86
CA ARG A 193 -2.98 14.98 -4.04
C ARG A 193 -1.50 14.77 -3.74
N SER A 194 -0.68 14.61 -4.77
CA SER A 194 0.77 14.76 -4.67
C SER A 194 1.16 16.20 -4.98
N ASN A 195 1.99 16.81 -4.13
CA ASN A 195 2.54 18.14 -4.41
C ASN A 195 3.73 18.07 -5.39
N ILE A 196 4.45 16.95 -5.38
CA ILE A 196 5.59 16.70 -6.28
C ILE A 196 5.06 15.82 -7.42
N PRO A 197 4.96 16.34 -8.66
CA PRO A 197 4.54 15.54 -9.81
C PRO A 197 5.41 14.30 -9.99
N GLY A 198 4.78 13.17 -10.27
CA GLY A 198 5.47 11.90 -10.50
C GLY A 198 6.03 11.20 -9.26
N ARG A 199 6.02 11.81 -8.07
CA ARG A 199 6.49 11.16 -6.84
C ARG A 199 5.68 9.92 -6.48
N ILE A 200 4.35 10.01 -6.52
CA ILE A 200 3.44 8.91 -6.17
C ILE A 200 2.94 8.27 -7.46
N LYS A 201 3.27 6.99 -7.64
CA LYS A 201 2.86 6.16 -8.78
C LYS A 201 1.93 5.07 -8.30
N ILE A 202 0.76 4.91 -8.91
CA ILE A 202 -0.28 3.98 -8.49
C ILE A 202 -0.51 2.94 -9.59
N LEU A 203 -0.28 1.67 -9.25
CA LEU A 203 -0.55 0.54 -10.12
C LEU A 203 -1.82 -0.17 -9.64
N LEU A 204 -2.90 0.02 -10.41
CA LEU A 204 -4.16 -0.68 -10.21
C LEU A 204 -4.08 -2.09 -10.82
N VAL A 205 -4.42 -3.11 -10.04
CA VAL A 205 -4.31 -4.52 -10.45
C VAL A 205 -5.70 -5.12 -10.56
N GLY A 206 -6.05 -5.66 -11.72
CA GLY A 206 -7.34 -6.27 -12.06
C GLY A 206 -7.74 -7.54 -11.28
N GLU A 207 -7.15 -7.75 -10.10
CA GLU A 207 -7.40 -8.86 -9.18
C GLU A 207 -7.72 -8.33 -7.79
N GLU A 208 -8.29 -9.19 -6.95
CA GLU A 208 -8.42 -8.93 -5.52
C GLU A 208 -7.11 -9.30 -4.84
N LEU A 209 -6.45 -8.32 -4.22
CA LEU A 209 -5.16 -8.53 -3.57
C LEU A 209 -5.16 -7.94 -2.16
N GLY A 210 -4.55 -8.66 -1.22
CA GLY A 210 -4.57 -8.38 0.20
C GLY A 210 -5.99 -8.21 0.73
N TYR A 211 -6.10 -7.41 1.77
CA TYR A 211 -7.35 -7.03 2.41
C TYR A 211 -7.51 -5.53 2.47
#